data_AF-A0A374T116-F1
#
_entry.id   AF-A0A374T116-F1
#
_cell.length_a   1.000
_cell.length_b   1.000
_cell.length_c   1.000
_cell.angle_alpha   90.00
_cell.angle_beta   90.00
_cell.angle_gamma   90.00
#
_symmetry.space_group_name_H-M   'P 1'
#
loop_
_entity.id
_entity.type
_entity.pdbx_description
1 polymer ?
#
loop_
_entity_poly.entity_id
_entity_poly.type
_entity_poly.pdbx_seq_one_letter_code
_entity_poly.pdbx_strand_id
1 'polypeptide(L)'
;MGFIHFKELKMTSELNGGHVRPNIIKSNLTISGAQLVKSETYYAASQTLDIPIYEVSSIHGLNRLIGYSKFMNKDVGKVLYRGQNRLYGSLTPSLMRGKKYSDKCLHNLKSLVNKIMLDSLLNKQFNLPAGCNSNRSIIEGALQHYGISTRFIDLVDNHWTALWMSLYEPETIKSKETYTHYKSRYLDNYDLLSNIARGDNDPIGFGYLLMVCVPEIKSPMENGLYRGSGFELIDLRRSLPSIFLRPHAQHAYVLRRRGPDDNNPNYYDVASQLIGIAKIRLDYIAKWLGNGELLTQNNLFPQPCFDPGYEILLSRTDLFDSKFAMITKYV
;
A
#
# COMPACT_ATOMS: atom_id res chain seq x y z
N MET A 1 -2.94 37.58 15.71
CA MET A 1 -3.42 36.70 16.79
C MET A 1 -4.89 36.41 16.55
N GLY A 2 -5.21 35.23 16.04
CA GLY A 2 -6.59 34.79 15.80
C GLY A 2 -6.70 33.33 16.21
N PHE A 3 -7.24 33.10 17.41
CA PHE A 3 -7.43 31.76 17.96
C PHE A 3 -8.60 31.07 17.26
N ILE A 4 -8.36 29.87 16.74
CA ILE A 4 -9.42 28.98 16.24
C ILE A 4 -10.12 28.40 17.47
N HIS A 5 -11.41 28.71 17.61
CA HIS A 5 -12.26 28.23 18.69
C HIS A 5 -12.72 26.79 18.38
N PHE A 6 -12.11 25.80 19.05
CA PHE A 6 -12.59 24.42 19.00
C PHE A 6 -13.79 24.28 19.95
N LYS A 7 -14.99 24.20 19.38
CA LYS A 7 -16.19 23.80 20.11
C LYS A 7 -16.06 22.32 20.47
N GLU A 8 -16.11 21.99 21.76
CA GLU A 8 -16.10 20.62 22.28
C GLU A 8 -17.16 19.77 21.57
N LEU A 9 -16.71 18.83 20.74
CA LEU A 9 -17.54 17.73 20.26
C LEU A 9 -17.41 16.57 21.25
N LYS A 10 -18.45 16.35 22.05
CA LYS A 10 -18.66 15.08 22.76
C LYS A 10 -18.74 13.97 21.70
N MET A 11 -17.67 13.17 21.60
CA MET A 11 -17.68 11.93 20.83
C MET A 11 -18.35 10.84 21.67
N THR A 12 -19.61 10.55 21.38
CA THR A 12 -20.27 9.33 21.86
C THR A 12 -19.76 8.14 21.06
N SER A 13 -18.71 7.49 21.55
CA SER A 13 -18.37 6.14 21.12
C SER A 13 -19.33 5.17 21.83
N GLU A 14 -20.47 4.89 21.21
CA GLU A 14 -21.29 3.76 21.64
C GLU A 14 -20.53 2.46 21.34
N LEU A 15 -19.99 1.88 22.42
CA LEU A 15 -19.42 0.54 22.47
C LEU A 15 -20.56 -0.48 22.35
N ASN A 16 -21.04 -0.71 21.14
CA ASN A 16 -21.76 -1.92 20.77
C ASN A 16 -20.83 -2.76 19.90
N GLY A 17 -20.78 -4.08 20.12
CA GLY A 17 -19.86 -5.07 19.51
C GLY A 17 -19.87 -5.16 17.97
N GLY A 18 -19.52 -4.07 17.29
CA GLY A 18 -19.42 -3.90 15.86
C GLY A 18 -18.07 -3.31 15.48
N HIS A 19 -17.59 -3.64 14.28
CA HIS A 19 -16.33 -3.14 13.73
C HIS A 19 -16.25 -1.61 13.81
N VAL A 20 -15.27 -1.06 14.54
CA VAL A 20 -14.99 0.38 14.56
C VAL A 20 -14.57 0.81 13.16
N ARG A 21 -15.32 1.74 12.57
CA ARG A 21 -15.11 2.20 11.20
C ARG A 21 -14.15 3.39 11.16
N PRO A 22 -13.28 3.46 10.13
CA PRO A 22 -12.54 4.68 9.84
C PRO A 22 -13.42 5.91 9.62
N ASN A 23 -12.99 7.03 10.17
CA ASN A 23 -13.55 8.34 9.89
C ASN A 23 -13.00 8.83 8.55
N ILE A 24 -13.86 8.82 7.53
CA ILE A 24 -13.58 9.43 6.22
C ILE A 24 -13.40 10.94 6.41
N ILE A 25 -12.43 11.52 5.71
CA ILE A 25 -12.19 12.96 5.72
C ILE A 25 -13.47 13.67 5.26
N LYS A 26 -13.87 14.74 5.95
CA LYS A 26 -15.10 15.46 5.59
C LYS A 26 -14.89 16.23 4.29
N SER A 27 -15.88 16.25 3.40
CA SER A 27 -15.82 17.02 2.15
C SER A 27 -15.88 18.55 2.35
N ASN A 28 -16.40 19.02 3.48
CA ASN A 28 -16.44 20.46 3.79
C ASN A 28 -15.15 20.99 4.46
N LEU A 29 -14.11 20.17 4.55
CA LEU A 29 -12.86 20.55 5.19
C LEU A 29 -12.12 21.58 4.31
N THR A 30 -11.82 22.73 4.90
CA THR A 30 -11.04 23.79 4.23
C THR A 30 -9.60 23.75 4.74
N ILE A 31 -8.65 23.42 3.88
CA ILE A 31 -7.21 23.45 4.19
C ILE A 31 -6.53 24.36 3.18
N SER A 32 -5.86 25.41 3.65
CA SER A 32 -5.01 26.23 2.76
C SER A 32 -3.96 25.35 2.07
N GLY A 33 -3.95 25.38 0.73
CA GLY A 33 -3.06 24.56 -0.09
C GLY A 33 -3.53 23.12 -0.35
N ALA A 34 -4.77 22.77 0.04
CA ALA A 34 -5.44 21.52 -0.30
C ALA A 34 -6.95 21.76 -0.50
N GLN A 35 -7.41 21.70 -1.75
CA GLN A 35 -8.80 21.99 -2.12
C GLN A 35 -9.53 20.70 -2.49
N LEU A 36 -10.75 20.50 -1.96
CA LEU A 36 -11.60 19.43 -2.44
C LEU A 36 -11.93 19.66 -3.91
N VAL A 37 -11.68 18.66 -4.76
CA VAL A 37 -12.04 18.71 -6.18
C VAL A 37 -13.30 17.88 -6.44
N LYS A 38 -13.35 16.65 -5.93
CA LYS A 38 -14.50 15.75 -6.10
C LYS A 38 -14.54 14.69 -5.00
N SER A 39 -15.63 13.94 -4.94
CA SER A 39 -15.67 12.64 -4.26
C SER A 39 -15.70 11.53 -5.29
N GLU A 40 -14.99 10.43 -5.04
CA GLU A 40 -15.02 9.25 -5.88
C GLU A 40 -15.64 8.08 -5.12
N THR A 41 -16.52 7.36 -5.80
CA THR A 41 -17.27 6.27 -5.22
C THR A 41 -16.48 4.96 -5.31
N TYR A 42 -16.24 4.34 -4.16
CA TYR A 42 -15.62 3.03 -4.03
C TYR A 42 -16.66 2.00 -3.56
N TYR A 43 -16.61 0.81 -4.13
CA TYR A 43 -17.48 -0.30 -3.75
C TYR A 43 -16.69 -1.30 -2.89
N ALA A 44 -17.09 -1.46 -1.63
CA ALA A 44 -16.46 -2.42 -0.73
C ALA A 44 -17.50 -3.45 -0.27
N ALA A 45 -17.55 -4.60 -0.93
CA ALA A 45 -18.45 -5.74 -0.69
C ALA A 45 -19.96 -5.39 -0.59
N SER A 46 -20.40 -4.79 0.51
CA SER A 46 -21.79 -4.46 0.83
C SER A 46 -22.04 -2.96 1.04
N GLN A 47 -21.05 -2.10 0.78
CA GLN A 47 -21.16 -0.66 1.00
C GLN A 47 -20.58 0.16 -0.15
N THR A 48 -21.21 1.31 -0.37
CA THR A 48 -20.75 2.38 -1.24
C THR A 48 -20.08 3.44 -0.38
N LEU A 49 -18.86 3.86 -0.75
CA LEU A 49 -18.05 4.82 0.00
C LEU A 49 -17.73 6.00 -0.90
N ASP A 50 -18.08 7.20 -0.46
CA ASP A 50 -17.70 8.43 -1.15
C ASP A 50 -16.42 9.00 -0.54
N ILE A 51 -15.32 8.82 -1.26
CA ILE A 51 -13.99 9.18 -0.80
C ILE A 51 -13.62 10.55 -1.35
N PRO A 52 -13.30 11.55 -0.51
CA PRO A 52 -12.94 12.86 -0.99
C PRO A 52 -11.53 12.88 -1.60
N ILE A 53 -11.41 13.57 -2.73
CA ILE A 53 -10.15 13.82 -3.43
C ILE A 53 -9.79 15.28 -3.26
N TYR A 54 -8.70 15.52 -2.54
CA TYR A 54 -8.12 16.84 -2.35
C TYR A 54 -6.98 17.05 -3.33
N GLU A 55 -7.08 18.08 -4.16
CA GLU A 55 -5.93 18.54 -4.94
C GLU A 55 -5.02 19.40 -4.05
N VAL A 56 -3.77 18.99 -3.93
CA VAL A 56 -2.81 19.59 -3.01
C VAL A 56 -1.74 20.33 -3.80
N SER A 57 -1.63 21.63 -3.52
CA SER A 57 -0.74 22.56 -4.23
C SER A 57 0.46 23.01 -3.41
N SER A 58 0.58 22.58 -2.15
CA SER A 58 1.72 22.94 -1.29
C SER A 58 2.07 21.86 -0.27
N ILE A 59 3.34 21.81 0.14
CA ILE A 59 3.82 20.92 1.21
C ILE A 59 3.08 21.15 2.54
N HIS A 60 2.69 22.40 2.84
CA HIS A 60 1.96 22.72 4.06
C HIS A 60 0.52 22.20 4.01
N GLY A 61 -0.13 22.31 2.85
CA GLY A 61 -1.44 21.70 2.59
C GLY A 61 -1.40 20.19 2.77
N LEU A 62 -0.37 19.53 2.20
CA LEU A 62 -0.16 18.09 2.35
C LEU A 62 -0.02 17.68 3.82
N ASN A 63 0.88 18.34 4.56
CA ASN A 63 1.13 18.03 5.96
C ASN A 63 -0.11 18.23 6.83
N ARG A 64 -0.90 19.28 6.57
CA ARG A 64 -2.16 19.53 7.28
C ARG A 64 -3.21 18.46 6.97
N LEU A 65 -3.37 18.07 5.71
CA LEU A 65 -4.32 17.03 5.31
C LEU A 65 -3.95 15.68 5.95
N ILE A 66 -2.69 15.30 5.92
CA ILE A 66 -2.18 14.09 6.57
C ILE A 66 -2.38 14.15 8.09
N GLY A 67 -2.02 15.29 8.72
CA GLY A 67 -2.17 15.50 10.16
C GLY A 67 -3.63 15.42 10.61
N TYR A 68 -4.54 16.05 9.87
CA TYR A 68 -5.98 15.98 10.11
C TYR A 68 -6.49 14.54 10.04
N SER A 69 -6.09 13.80 9.00
CA SER A 69 -6.49 12.41 8.76
C SER A 69 -6.11 11.51 9.94
N LYS A 70 -4.89 11.68 10.45
CA LYS A 70 -4.38 11.00 11.65
C LYS A 70 -5.13 11.42 12.91
N PHE A 71 -5.33 12.72 13.12
CA PHE A 71 -6.01 13.26 14.30
C PHE A 71 -7.45 12.75 14.42
N MET A 72 -8.21 12.76 13.32
CA MET A 72 -9.60 12.28 13.29
C MET A 72 -9.74 10.78 13.49
N ASN A 73 -8.68 10.01 13.23
CA ASN A 73 -8.67 8.56 13.36
C ASN A 73 -7.80 8.06 14.52
N LYS A 74 -7.35 8.95 15.41
CA LYS A 74 -6.41 8.61 16.49
C LYS A 74 -6.94 7.51 17.42
N ASP A 75 -8.25 7.50 17.65
CA ASP A 75 -8.94 6.51 18.52
C ASP A 75 -9.50 5.34 17.68
N VAL A 76 -9.41 5.42 16.36
CA VAL A 76 -9.86 4.37 15.43
C VAL A 76 -8.72 3.46 15.07
N GLY A 77 -7.55 3.98 14.68
CA GLY A 77 -6.41 3.18 14.27
C GLY A 77 -5.34 3.94 13.48
N LYS A 78 -4.39 3.18 12.91
CA LYS A 78 -3.20 3.75 12.24
C LYS A 78 -3.54 4.17 10.81
N VAL A 79 -3.21 5.42 10.45
CA VAL A 79 -3.27 5.88 9.06
C VAL A 79 -1.94 5.59 8.36
N LEU A 80 -2.01 4.80 7.30
CA LEU A 80 -0.93 4.42 6.40
C LEU A 80 -1.20 4.95 4.99
N TYR A 81 -0.21 4.83 4.11
CA TYR A 81 -0.24 5.44 2.79
C TYR A 81 -0.02 4.42 1.69
N ARG A 82 -0.64 4.67 0.53
CA ARG A 82 -0.34 3.99 -0.73
C ARG A 82 -0.17 5.01 -1.84
N GLY A 83 0.98 4.97 -2.51
CA GLY A 83 1.20 5.73 -3.75
C GLY A 83 0.57 5.03 -4.94
N GLN A 84 -0.11 5.78 -5.80
CA GLN A 84 -0.65 5.25 -7.06
C GLN A 84 -0.49 6.25 -8.20
N ASN A 85 -0.24 5.70 -9.38
CA ASN A 85 -0.05 6.48 -10.60
C ASN A 85 -1.37 6.95 -11.24
N ARG A 86 -2.45 6.25 -10.89
CA ARG A 86 -3.84 6.50 -11.30
C ARG A 86 -4.79 5.93 -10.26
N LEU A 87 -6.06 6.32 -10.32
CA LEU A 87 -7.10 5.74 -9.49
C LEU A 87 -7.72 4.53 -10.20
N TYR A 88 -7.82 3.41 -9.47
CA TYR A 88 -8.31 2.14 -10.01
C TYR A 88 -9.76 1.84 -9.60
N GLY A 89 -10.41 2.70 -8.81
CA GLY A 89 -11.76 2.47 -8.25
C GLY A 89 -11.86 1.31 -7.24
N SER A 90 -10.75 0.65 -6.91
CA SER A 90 -10.70 -0.44 -5.93
C SER A 90 -9.34 -0.51 -5.24
N LEU A 91 -9.28 -1.20 -4.09
CA LEU A 91 -8.04 -1.56 -3.39
C LEU A 91 -7.93 -3.08 -3.34
N THR A 92 -8.13 -3.71 -4.50
CA THR A 92 -8.12 -5.16 -4.63
C THR A 92 -6.67 -5.67 -4.68
N PRO A 93 -6.30 -6.69 -3.88
CA PRO A 93 -4.97 -7.29 -3.89
C PRO A 93 -4.54 -7.80 -5.27
N SER A 94 -3.22 -7.83 -5.51
CA SER A 94 -2.61 -8.19 -6.79
C SER A 94 -3.03 -9.57 -7.30
N LEU A 95 -3.21 -10.53 -6.40
CA LEU A 95 -3.68 -11.89 -6.72
C LEU A 95 -5.09 -11.93 -7.34
N MET A 96 -5.92 -10.95 -6.97
CA MET A 96 -7.37 -10.92 -7.25
C MET A 96 -7.74 -9.99 -8.40
N ARG A 97 -6.87 -9.02 -8.75
CA ARG A 97 -7.16 -8.03 -9.80
C ARG A 97 -7.45 -8.66 -11.15
N GLY A 98 -8.57 -8.26 -11.75
CA GLY A 98 -9.01 -8.72 -13.07
C GLY A 98 -9.37 -10.20 -13.14
N LYS A 99 -9.58 -10.87 -12.01
CA LYS A 99 -10.01 -12.27 -11.95
C LYS A 99 -11.53 -12.36 -11.84
N LYS A 100 -12.08 -13.46 -12.38
CA LYS A 100 -13.49 -13.83 -12.19
C LYS A 100 -13.67 -14.72 -10.94
N TYR A 101 -12.67 -15.54 -10.64
CA TYR A 101 -12.66 -16.54 -9.58
C TYR A 101 -11.28 -16.57 -8.92
N SER A 102 -11.24 -16.76 -7.60
CA SER A 102 -10.02 -16.72 -6.80
C SER A 102 -9.44 -18.11 -6.48
N ASP A 103 -10.22 -19.19 -6.60
CA ASP A 103 -9.87 -20.52 -6.10
C ASP A 103 -8.49 -21.01 -6.57
N LYS A 104 -8.22 -20.92 -7.87
CA LYS A 104 -6.97 -21.40 -8.48
C LYS A 104 -5.76 -20.58 -8.01
N CYS A 105 -5.89 -19.25 -7.96
CA CYS A 105 -4.76 -18.41 -7.56
C CYS A 105 -4.50 -18.50 -6.05
N LEU A 106 -5.55 -18.64 -5.23
CA LEU A 106 -5.45 -18.93 -3.81
C LEU A 106 -4.79 -20.27 -3.53
N HIS A 107 -5.18 -21.32 -4.25
CA HIS A 107 -4.58 -22.64 -4.12
C HIS A 107 -3.08 -22.58 -4.42
N ASN A 108 -2.70 -21.95 -5.54
CA ASN A 108 -1.30 -21.80 -5.92
C ASN A 108 -0.51 -21.02 -4.87
N LEU A 109 -1.06 -19.91 -4.34
CA LEU A 109 -0.39 -19.12 -3.30
C LEU A 109 -0.20 -19.92 -2.02
N LYS A 110 -1.26 -20.59 -1.54
CA LYS A 110 -1.20 -21.43 -0.34
C LYS A 110 -0.20 -22.57 -0.50
N SER A 111 -0.16 -23.21 -1.68
CA SER A 111 0.80 -24.26 -1.99
C SER A 111 2.24 -23.74 -1.96
N LEU A 112 2.51 -22.57 -2.55
CA LEU A 112 3.82 -21.92 -2.48
C LEU A 112 4.24 -21.61 -1.03
N VAL A 113 3.37 -20.97 -0.25
CA VAL A 113 3.64 -20.65 1.15
C VAL A 113 3.84 -21.92 1.98
N ASN A 114 3.08 -23.00 1.71
CA ASN A 114 3.30 -24.31 2.33
C ASN A 114 4.69 -24.87 2.03
N LYS A 115 5.13 -24.82 0.77
CA LYS A 115 6.46 -25.28 0.38
C LYS A 115 7.56 -24.50 1.10
N ILE A 116 7.44 -23.17 1.17
CA ILE A 116 8.40 -22.31 1.89
C ILE A 116 8.42 -22.64 3.39
N MET A 117 7.25 -22.86 4.01
CA MET A 117 7.17 -23.23 5.43
C MET A 117 7.88 -24.56 5.74
N LEU A 118 7.80 -25.53 4.83
CA LEU A 118 8.46 -26.84 4.94
C LEU A 118 9.94 -26.79 4.57
N ASP A 119 10.40 -25.73 3.91
CA ASP A 119 11.78 -25.56 3.49
C ASP A 119 12.64 -25.06 4.66
N SER A 120 13.41 -25.97 5.27
CA SER A 120 14.18 -25.66 6.46
C SER A 120 15.27 -24.60 6.24
N LEU A 121 15.82 -24.50 5.02
CA LEU A 121 16.86 -23.53 4.70
C LEU A 121 16.29 -22.12 4.58
N LEU A 122 15.23 -21.94 3.79
CA LEU A 122 14.59 -20.66 3.58
C LEU A 122 13.84 -20.18 4.82
N ASN A 123 13.18 -21.08 5.55
CA ASN A 123 12.50 -20.74 6.80
C ASN A 123 13.49 -20.18 7.86
N LYS A 124 14.71 -20.73 7.94
CA LYS A 124 15.79 -20.16 8.78
C LYS A 124 16.13 -18.71 8.40
N GLN A 125 16.10 -18.36 7.11
CA GLN A 125 16.39 -17.00 6.64
C GLN A 125 15.30 -16.01 7.07
N PHE A 126 14.04 -16.42 7.07
CA PHE A 126 12.94 -15.63 7.61
C PHE A 126 13.00 -15.48 9.14
N ASN A 127 13.74 -16.35 9.84
CA ASN A 127 13.93 -16.36 11.30
C ASN A 127 12.60 -16.27 12.08
N LEU A 128 11.60 -17.06 11.68
CA LEU A 128 10.27 -17.03 12.26
C LEU A 128 10.11 -18.06 13.39
N PRO A 129 9.24 -17.81 14.39
CA PRO A 129 9.00 -18.74 15.49
C PRO A 129 8.51 -20.10 14.99
N ALA A 130 9.12 -21.18 15.46
CA ALA A 130 8.75 -22.53 15.06
C ALA A 130 7.28 -22.85 15.42
N GLY A 131 6.59 -23.54 14.50
CA GLY A 131 5.20 -23.99 14.73
C GLY A 131 4.13 -22.89 14.69
N CYS A 132 4.48 -21.62 14.46
CA CYS A 132 3.48 -20.55 14.47
C CYS A 132 2.78 -20.39 13.11
N ASN A 133 1.44 -20.52 13.12
CA ASN A 133 0.63 -20.36 11.91
C ASN A 133 0.64 -18.92 11.35
N SER A 134 1.01 -17.92 12.17
CA SER A 134 1.18 -16.53 11.74
C SER A 134 2.30 -16.36 10.71
N ASN A 135 3.30 -17.24 10.71
CA ASN A 135 4.42 -17.22 9.77
C ASN A 135 3.97 -17.23 8.31
N ARG A 136 2.85 -17.90 8.02
CA ARG A 136 2.26 -17.95 6.68
C ARG A 136 1.90 -16.56 6.16
N SER A 137 1.32 -15.73 7.04
CA SER A 137 0.97 -14.36 6.72
C SER A 137 2.22 -13.50 6.49
N ILE A 138 3.27 -13.70 7.32
CA ILE A 138 4.52 -12.95 7.21
C ILE A 138 5.27 -13.31 5.92
N ILE A 139 5.38 -14.59 5.59
CA ILE A 139 5.99 -15.06 4.33
C ILE A 139 5.22 -14.49 3.14
N GLU A 140 3.89 -14.62 3.13
CA GLU A 140 3.07 -14.06 2.06
C GLU A 140 3.26 -12.54 1.93
N GLY A 141 3.30 -11.81 3.05
CA GLY A 141 3.60 -10.38 3.07
C GLY A 141 4.99 -10.03 2.54
N ALA A 142 6.01 -10.83 2.84
CA ALA A 142 7.35 -10.65 2.29
C ALA A 142 7.36 -10.84 0.77
N LEU A 143 6.77 -11.94 0.28
CA LEU A 143 6.73 -12.25 -1.16
C LEU A 143 6.04 -11.14 -1.98
N GLN A 144 5.04 -10.47 -1.41
CA GLN A 144 4.37 -9.32 -2.00
C GLN A 144 5.36 -8.18 -2.34
N HIS A 145 6.32 -7.86 -1.46
CA HIS A 145 7.36 -6.86 -1.72
C HIS A 145 8.44 -7.34 -2.71
N TYR A 146 8.54 -8.67 -2.94
CA TYR A 146 9.41 -9.25 -3.95
C TYR A 146 8.73 -9.56 -5.28
N GLY A 147 7.50 -9.06 -5.47
CA GLY A 147 6.80 -9.05 -6.76
C GLY A 147 5.84 -10.20 -7.00
N ILE A 148 5.70 -11.13 -6.04
CA ILE A 148 4.70 -12.19 -6.15
C ILE A 148 3.32 -11.60 -5.84
N SER A 149 2.33 -11.94 -6.67
CA SER A 149 0.96 -11.54 -6.43
C SER A 149 0.37 -12.26 -5.21
N THR A 150 -0.15 -11.52 -4.22
CA THR A 150 -0.67 -12.07 -2.97
C THR A 150 -2.05 -11.50 -2.58
N ARG A 151 -2.59 -11.93 -1.44
CA ARG A 151 -3.83 -11.37 -0.87
C ARG A 151 -3.61 -10.04 -0.15
N PHE A 152 -2.38 -9.53 -0.11
CA PHE A 152 -2.06 -8.26 0.51
C PHE A 152 -2.07 -7.10 -0.50
N ILE A 153 -2.34 -5.91 0.02
CA ILE A 153 -1.92 -4.66 -0.59
C ILE A 153 -0.70 -4.11 0.14
N ASP A 154 0.19 -3.43 -0.59
CA ASP A 154 1.33 -2.71 -0.02
C ASP A 154 0.88 -1.37 0.55
N LEU A 155 1.33 -1.07 1.75
CA LEU A 155 1.17 0.21 2.45
C LEU A 155 2.52 0.65 2.99
N VAL A 156 2.69 1.93 3.26
CA VAL A 156 3.88 2.48 3.92
C VAL A 156 3.47 3.47 5.00
N ASP A 157 4.27 3.59 6.06
CA ASP A 157 4.06 4.63 7.07
C ASP A 157 4.77 5.95 6.75
N ASN A 158 5.71 5.93 5.80
CA ASN A 158 6.39 7.10 5.28
C ASN A 158 5.69 7.63 4.02
N HIS A 159 5.11 8.83 4.12
CA HIS A 159 4.40 9.45 3.00
C HIS A 159 5.36 9.85 1.85
N TRP A 160 6.66 10.06 2.09
CA TRP A 160 7.63 10.32 1.01
C TRP A 160 7.82 9.08 0.13
N THR A 161 7.89 7.90 0.72
CA THR A 161 7.93 6.64 -0.06
C THR A 161 6.65 6.45 -0.86
N ALA A 162 5.48 6.77 -0.30
CA ALA A 162 4.23 6.69 -1.04
C ALA A 162 4.18 7.72 -2.19
N LEU A 163 4.68 8.93 -2.00
CA LEU A 163 4.82 9.92 -3.07
C LEU A 163 5.80 9.46 -4.14
N TRP A 164 6.90 8.81 -3.76
CA TRP A 164 7.82 8.19 -4.73
C TRP A 164 7.10 7.12 -5.56
N MET A 165 6.33 6.23 -4.92
CA MET A 165 5.55 5.19 -5.60
C MET A 165 4.43 5.73 -6.48
N SER A 166 4.00 6.98 -6.29
CA SER A 166 3.06 7.66 -7.19
C SER A 166 3.76 8.47 -8.28
N LEU A 167 5.06 8.77 -8.15
CA LEU A 167 5.83 9.47 -9.18
C LEU A 167 6.44 8.48 -10.18
N TYR A 168 6.93 7.34 -9.71
CA TYR A 168 7.63 6.37 -10.54
C TYR A 168 6.70 5.25 -11.01
N GLU A 169 6.94 4.73 -12.22
CA GLU A 169 6.21 3.60 -12.77
C GLU A 169 7.14 2.46 -13.18
N PRO A 170 6.70 1.19 -13.00
CA PRO A 170 7.51 0.05 -13.40
C PRO A 170 7.51 -0.10 -14.91
N GLU A 171 8.70 -0.12 -15.49
CA GLU A 171 8.98 -0.45 -16.89
C GLU A 171 9.60 -1.85 -16.96
N THR A 172 8.99 -2.72 -17.77
CA THR A 172 9.49 -4.09 -17.97
C THR A 172 10.41 -4.16 -19.18
N ILE A 173 11.66 -4.53 -18.94
CA ILE A 173 12.68 -4.71 -19.97
C ILE A 173 12.81 -6.21 -20.25
N LYS A 174 12.54 -6.62 -21.49
CA LYS A 174 12.68 -8.02 -21.94
C LYS A 174 13.99 -8.18 -22.72
N SER A 175 14.85 -9.06 -22.25
CA SER A 175 16.06 -9.52 -22.94
C SER A 175 16.12 -11.05 -22.87
N LYS A 176 17.25 -11.65 -22.45
CA LYS A 176 17.31 -13.08 -22.07
C LYS A 176 16.40 -13.40 -20.89
N GLU A 177 16.32 -12.45 -19.95
CA GLU A 177 15.42 -12.49 -18.81
C GLU A 177 14.51 -11.27 -18.82
N THR A 178 13.54 -11.24 -17.91
CA THR A 178 12.65 -10.09 -17.71
C THR A 178 13.11 -9.31 -16.49
N TYR A 179 13.43 -8.03 -16.68
CA TYR A 179 13.82 -7.10 -15.63
C TYR A 179 12.80 -5.98 -15.48
N THR A 180 12.78 -5.35 -14.31
CA THR A 180 11.92 -4.22 -13.97
C THR A 180 12.79 -3.05 -13.53
N HIS A 181 12.57 -1.91 -14.15
CA HIS A 181 13.18 -0.63 -13.80
C HIS A 181 12.06 0.36 -13.44
N TYR A 182 12.29 1.28 -12.51
CA TYR A 182 11.32 2.32 -12.19
C TYR A 182 11.69 3.62 -12.89
N LYS A 183 10.86 3.99 -13.85
CA LYS A 183 11.00 5.24 -14.59
C LYS A 183 10.19 6.35 -13.93
N SER A 184 10.81 7.52 -13.73
CA SER A 184 10.10 8.70 -13.26
C SER A 184 9.10 9.17 -14.31
N ARG A 185 7.87 9.46 -13.88
CA ARG A 185 6.88 10.12 -14.73
C ARG A 185 7.14 11.63 -14.71
N TYR A 186 7.15 12.23 -15.87
CA TYR A 186 7.23 13.69 -16.01
C TYR A 186 5.94 14.21 -16.64
N LEU A 187 5.70 15.50 -16.45
CA LEU A 187 4.60 16.23 -17.08
C LEU A 187 5.22 17.09 -18.17
N ASP A 188 4.94 16.79 -19.44
CA ASP A 188 5.36 17.66 -20.55
C ASP A 188 4.25 18.61 -21.02
N ASN A 189 4.58 19.48 -21.98
CA ASN A 189 3.64 20.44 -22.54
C ASN A 189 2.47 19.76 -23.28
N TYR A 190 2.69 18.59 -23.87
CA TYR A 190 1.64 17.84 -24.53
C TYR A 190 0.67 17.25 -23.52
N ASP A 191 1.17 16.70 -22.41
CA ASP A 191 0.34 16.20 -21.31
C ASP A 191 -0.55 17.31 -20.73
N LEU A 192 0.02 18.50 -20.51
CA LEU A 192 -0.72 19.69 -20.06
C LEU A 192 -1.86 20.05 -21.02
N LEU A 193 -1.59 20.10 -22.32
CA LEU A 193 -2.61 20.37 -23.35
C LEU A 193 -3.67 19.26 -23.42
N SER A 194 -3.24 18.00 -23.27
CA SER A 194 -4.13 16.84 -23.30
C SER A 194 -5.12 16.83 -22.14
N ASN A 195 -4.72 17.33 -20.96
CA ASN A 195 -5.60 17.48 -19.81
C ASN A 195 -6.70 18.50 -20.06
N ILE A 196 -6.36 19.62 -20.70
CA ILE A 196 -7.33 20.65 -21.09
C ILE A 196 -8.36 20.05 -22.06
N ALA A 197 -7.92 19.20 -22.99
CA ALA A 197 -8.79 18.54 -23.95
C ALA A 197 -9.66 17.40 -23.35
N ARG A 198 -9.16 16.69 -22.33
CA ARG A 198 -9.85 15.55 -21.69
C ARG A 198 -10.88 15.95 -20.62
N GLY A 199 -10.78 17.16 -20.06
CA GLY A 199 -11.60 17.56 -18.90
C GLY A 199 -11.27 16.76 -17.62
N ASP A 200 -12.22 16.64 -16.69
CA ASP A 200 -12.04 16.05 -15.35
C ASP A 200 -11.88 14.50 -15.30
N ASN A 201 -11.86 13.84 -16.46
CA ASN A 201 -11.72 12.39 -16.55
C ASN A 201 -10.24 11.98 -16.41
N ASP A 202 -9.84 11.71 -15.16
CA ASP A 202 -8.51 11.24 -14.70
C ASP A 202 -7.33 11.92 -15.43
N PRO A 203 -7.02 13.19 -15.09
CA PRO A 203 -6.02 13.97 -15.79
C PRO A 203 -4.63 13.32 -15.68
N ILE A 204 -3.90 13.31 -16.79
CA ILE A 204 -2.49 12.92 -16.88
C ILE A 204 -1.65 13.86 -16.01
N GLY A 205 -0.53 13.38 -15.50
CA GLY A 205 0.41 14.25 -14.77
C GLY A 205 0.05 14.50 -13.32
N PHE A 206 -0.75 13.61 -12.72
CA PHE A 206 -0.96 13.56 -11.28
C PHE A 206 -0.49 12.23 -10.69
N GLY A 207 0.02 12.31 -9.45
CA GLY A 207 0.22 11.18 -8.56
C GLY A 207 -0.80 11.24 -7.42
N TYR A 208 -1.19 10.06 -6.94
CA TYR A 208 -2.22 9.92 -5.92
C TYR A 208 -1.63 9.31 -4.65
N LEU A 209 -1.84 9.97 -3.52
CA LEU A 209 -1.53 9.46 -2.18
C LEU A 209 -2.84 9.05 -1.51
N LEU A 210 -3.06 7.74 -1.43
CA LEU A 210 -4.22 7.18 -0.74
C LEU A 210 -3.91 7.09 0.75
N MET A 211 -4.83 7.56 1.58
CA MET A 211 -4.75 7.46 3.03
C MET A 211 -5.66 6.33 3.51
N VAL A 212 -5.06 5.30 4.09
CA VAL A 212 -5.74 4.07 4.52
C VAL A 212 -5.66 3.98 6.03
N CYS A 213 -6.80 4.03 6.71
CA CYS A 213 -6.88 3.87 8.15
C CYS A 213 -7.14 2.41 8.48
N VAL A 214 -6.25 1.80 9.25
CA VAL A 214 -6.37 0.42 9.70
C VAL A 214 -6.80 0.43 11.17
N PRO A 215 -8.04 -0.01 11.49
CA PRO A 215 -8.58 0.00 12.83
C PRO A 215 -7.67 -0.69 13.84
N GLU A 216 -7.64 -0.13 15.04
CA GLU A 216 -6.63 -0.38 16.04
C GLU A 216 -6.68 -1.82 16.55
N ILE A 217 -5.54 -2.46 16.43
CA ILE A 217 -5.24 -3.77 17.00
C ILE A 217 -4.32 -3.43 18.15
N LYS A 218 -4.91 -3.33 19.36
CA LYS A 218 -4.33 -2.63 20.51
C LYS A 218 -2.93 -3.07 20.94
N SER A 219 -2.48 -4.26 20.52
CA SER A 219 -1.08 -4.70 20.62
C SER A 219 -0.74 -5.64 19.45
N PRO A 220 0.50 -5.62 18.92
CA PRO A 220 0.93 -6.68 18.00
C PRO A 220 0.77 -8.02 18.71
N MET A 221 0.19 -9.02 18.02
CA MET A 221 0.06 -10.35 18.59
C MET A 221 1.46 -10.95 18.78
N GLU A 222 2.30 -10.91 17.73
CA GLU A 222 3.70 -11.36 17.69
C GLU A 222 4.42 -10.72 16.48
N ASN A 223 5.75 -10.48 16.55
CA ASN A 223 6.60 -10.12 15.40
C ASN A 223 6.03 -9.09 14.41
N GLY A 224 5.42 -8.00 14.87
CA GLY A 224 4.86 -6.97 13.97
C GLY A 224 3.57 -7.34 13.25
N LEU A 225 2.97 -8.50 13.57
CA LEU A 225 1.65 -8.91 13.09
C LEU A 225 0.56 -8.33 14.00
N TYR A 226 -0.39 -7.67 13.37
CA TYR A 226 -1.58 -7.13 13.98
C TYR A 226 -2.80 -7.83 13.35
N ARG A 227 -3.65 -8.46 14.17
CA ARG A 227 -4.94 -9.01 13.73
C ARG A 227 -6.14 -8.32 14.38
N GLY A 228 -6.95 -7.69 13.55
CA GLY A 228 -8.25 -7.14 13.92
C GLY A 228 -9.36 -8.08 13.50
N SER A 229 -10.60 -7.81 13.92
CA SER A 229 -11.75 -8.68 13.64
C SER A 229 -12.01 -8.90 12.13
N GLY A 230 -11.67 -7.94 11.27
CA GLY A 230 -11.86 -8.04 9.80
C GLY A 230 -10.59 -7.93 8.95
N PHE A 231 -9.46 -7.51 9.51
CA PHE A 231 -8.23 -7.24 8.76
C PHE A 231 -7.00 -7.78 9.48
N GLU A 232 -5.97 -8.06 8.69
CA GLU A 232 -4.64 -8.41 9.16
C GLU A 232 -3.63 -7.42 8.57
N LEU A 233 -2.87 -6.76 9.45
CA LEU A 233 -1.83 -5.79 9.12
C LEU A 233 -0.49 -6.33 9.61
N ILE A 234 0.55 -6.20 8.80
CA ILE A 234 1.90 -6.66 9.16
C ILE A 234 2.88 -5.51 8.96
N ASP A 235 3.64 -5.17 10.00
CA ASP A 235 4.84 -4.35 9.90
C ASP A 235 6.01 -5.24 9.53
N LEU A 236 6.34 -5.30 8.24
CA LEU A 236 7.34 -6.24 7.75
C LEU A 236 8.74 -5.97 8.30
N ARG A 237 9.02 -4.75 8.76
CA ARG A 237 10.31 -4.39 9.38
C ARG A 237 10.47 -5.00 10.77
N ARG A 238 9.34 -5.25 11.43
CA ARG A 238 9.31 -5.95 12.72
C ARG A 238 9.17 -7.46 12.56
N SER A 239 8.68 -7.91 11.40
CA SER A 239 8.46 -9.34 11.10
C SER A 239 9.63 -10.02 10.41
N LEU A 240 10.47 -9.28 9.69
CA LEU A 240 11.54 -9.82 8.85
C LEU A 240 12.92 -9.37 9.35
N PRO A 241 13.93 -10.24 9.30
CA PRO A 241 15.32 -9.85 9.54
C PRO A 241 15.81 -8.77 8.57
N SER A 242 16.87 -8.07 8.95
CA SER A 242 17.48 -7.00 8.14
C SER A 242 18.09 -7.48 6.82
N ILE A 243 18.27 -8.78 6.63
CA ILE A 243 18.73 -9.36 5.36
C ILE A 243 17.71 -9.13 4.23
N PHE A 244 16.42 -9.01 4.54
CA PHE A 244 15.38 -8.62 3.59
C PHE A 244 15.30 -7.10 3.57
N LEU A 245 16.23 -6.46 2.87
CA LEU A 245 16.47 -5.02 3.00
C LEU A 245 15.30 -4.18 2.48
N ARG A 246 14.65 -4.62 1.40
CA ARG A 246 13.57 -3.85 0.74
C ARG A 246 12.41 -3.43 1.66
N PRO A 247 11.78 -4.33 2.45
CA PRO A 247 10.79 -3.93 3.45
C PRO A 247 11.24 -2.82 4.41
N HIS A 248 12.53 -2.82 4.81
CA HIS A 248 13.10 -1.79 5.67
C HIS A 248 13.25 -0.45 4.94
N ALA A 249 13.84 -0.45 3.76
CA ALA A 249 14.03 0.75 2.95
C ALA A 249 12.70 1.41 2.56
N GLN A 250 11.66 0.61 2.31
CA GLN A 250 10.35 1.10 1.88
C GLN A 250 9.42 1.51 3.03
N HIS A 251 9.81 1.31 4.30
CA HIS A 251 8.90 1.51 5.44
C HIS A 251 7.63 0.64 5.35
N ALA A 252 7.83 -0.62 4.97
CA ALA A 252 6.78 -1.48 4.44
C ALA A 252 5.79 -2.00 5.50
N TYR A 253 4.51 -1.87 5.15
CA TYR A 253 3.39 -2.56 5.75
C TYR A 253 2.62 -3.32 4.68
N VAL A 254 1.95 -4.41 5.08
CA VAL A 254 0.99 -5.09 4.22
C VAL A 254 -0.35 -5.26 4.92
N LEU A 255 -1.44 -5.01 4.19
CA LEU A 255 -2.82 -5.13 4.70
C LEU A 255 -3.61 -6.12 3.85
N ARG A 256 -4.38 -6.98 4.51
CA ARG A 256 -5.39 -7.81 3.84
C ARG A 256 -6.66 -7.94 4.67
N ARG A 257 -7.76 -8.27 4.00
CA ARG A 257 -8.97 -8.74 4.65
C ARG A 257 -8.75 -10.12 5.27
N ARG A 258 -9.38 -10.36 6.42
CA ARG A 258 -9.40 -11.64 7.12
C ARG A 258 -10.78 -12.28 7.02
N GLY A 259 -10.79 -13.60 6.97
CA GLY A 259 -11.99 -14.42 7.00
C GLY A 259 -11.81 -15.69 6.18
N PRO A 260 -12.87 -16.48 5.99
CA PRO A 260 -12.82 -17.64 5.09
C PRO A 260 -12.48 -17.16 3.68
N ASP A 261 -11.76 -17.99 2.94
CA ASP A 261 -11.53 -17.69 1.53
C ASP A 261 -12.85 -17.70 0.76
N ASP A 262 -12.97 -16.74 -0.14
CA ASP A 262 -14.17 -16.52 -0.95
C ASP A 262 -13.79 -16.59 -2.42
N ASN A 263 -14.63 -17.23 -3.23
CA ASN A 263 -14.35 -17.35 -4.66
C ASN A 263 -14.46 -16.00 -5.39
N ASN A 264 -15.21 -15.05 -4.84
CA ASN A 264 -15.39 -13.71 -5.38
C ASN A 264 -14.17 -12.83 -5.09
N PRO A 265 -13.40 -12.39 -6.11
CA PRO A 265 -12.22 -11.54 -5.92
C PRO A 265 -12.51 -10.21 -5.20
N ASN A 266 -13.73 -9.67 -5.33
CA ASN A 266 -14.15 -8.43 -4.66
C ASN A 266 -14.28 -8.58 -3.14
N TYR A 267 -14.38 -9.81 -2.62
CA TYR A 267 -14.35 -10.07 -1.18
C TYR A 267 -13.07 -9.51 -0.54
N TYR A 268 -11.93 -9.66 -1.22
CA TYR A 268 -10.61 -9.30 -0.72
C TYR A 268 -10.31 -7.80 -0.81
N ASP A 269 -11.19 -7.01 -1.42
CA ASP A 269 -11.02 -5.58 -1.53
C ASP A 269 -11.01 -4.90 -0.15
N VAL A 270 -10.05 -3.99 0.05
CA VAL A 270 -9.86 -3.29 1.32
C VAL A 270 -10.22 -1.80 1.24
N ALA A 271 -10.93 -1.35 0.20
CA ALA A 271 -11.30 0.07 0.03
C ALA A 271 -12.19 0.60 1.14
N SER A 272 -12.83 -0.29 1.94
CA SER A 272 -13.48 0.08 3.21
C SER A 272 -12.58 0.78 4.23
N GLN A 273 -11.26 0.69 4.05
CA GLN A 273 -10.27 1.33 4.91
C GLN A 273 -9.73 2.65 4.35
N LEU A 274 -10.12 3.01 3.12
CA LEU A 274 -9.73 4.27 2.49
C LEU A 274 -10.50 5.44 3.12
N ILE A 275 -9.79 6.47 3.57
CA ILE A 275 -10.39 7.64 4.24
C ILE A 275 -10.28 8.94 3.45
N GLY A 276 -9.45 8.97 2.41
CA GLY A 276 -9.25 10.15 1.57
C GLY A 276 -8.08 9.97 0.62
N ILE A 277 -8.01 10.85 -0.39
CA ILE A 277 -6.99 10.82 -1.42
C ILE A 277 -6.42 12.23 -1.58
N ALA A 278 -5.09 12.36 -1.60
CA ALA A 278 -4.43 13.56 -2.09
C ALA A 278 -4.01 13.36 -3.55
N LYS A 279 -4.50 14.24 -4.42
CA LYS A 279 -4.14 14.36 -5.84
C LYS A 279 -3.08 15.45 -5.96
N ILE A 280 -1.90 15.13 -6.47
CA ILE A 280 -0.76 16.06 -6.51
C ILE A 280 -0.15 16.02 -7.91
N ARG A 281 0.15 17.18 -8.48
CA ARG A 281 0.84 17.26 -9.79
C ARG A 281 2.24 16.66 -9.71
N LEU A 282 2.68 15.96 -10.76
CA LEU A 282 3.98 15.27 -10.76
C LEU A 282 5.17 16.21 -10.55
N ASP A 283 5.12 17.41 -11.13
CA ASP A 283 6.17 18.42 -10.96
C ASP A 283 6.32 18.87 -9.50
N TYR A 284 5.20 18.97 -8.77
CA TYR A 284 5.22 19.23 -7.33
C TYR A 284 5.79 18.04 -6.56
N ILE A 285 5.37 16.81 -6.86
CA ILE A 285 5.92 15.61 -6.20
C ILE A 285 7.44 15.54 -6.42
N ALA A 286 7.90 15.65 -7.66
CA ALA A 286 9.32 15.61 -8.01
C ALA A 286 10.11 16.71 -7.27
N LYS A 287 9.59 17.95 -7.25
CA LYS A 287 10.21 19.06 -6.52
C LYS A 287 10.29 18.79 -5.01
N TRP A 288 9.25 18.21 -4.40
CA TRP A 288 9.19 17.98 -2.96
C TRP A 288 10.07 16.81 -2.50
N LEU A 289 10.19 15.76 -3.32
CA LEU A 289 11.08 14.63 -3.02
C LEU A 289 12.55 14.99 -3.20
N GLY A 290 12.87 15.84 -4.19
CA GLY A 290 14.24 16.23 -4.48
C GLY A 290 15.10 15.05 -4.94
N ASN A 291 16.42 15.16 -4.76
CA ASN A 291 17.41 14.22 -5.29
C ASN A 291 18.21 13.50 -4.17
N GLY A 292 17.55 13.15 -3.06
CA GLY A 292 18.20 12.47 -1.93
C GLY A 292 18.40 10.97 -2.17
N GLU A 293 19.52 10.42 -1.70
CA GLU A 293 19.89 9.00 -1.88
C GLU A 293 18.85 8.03 -1.29
N LEU A 294 18.24 8.37 -0.15
CA LEU A 294 17.22 7.56 0.53
C LEU A 294 15.94 7.34 -0.30
N LEU A 295 15.66 8.20 -1.29
CA LEU A 295 14.50 8.10 -2.17
C LEU A 295 14.92 7.73 -3.60
N THR A 296 16.08 7.11 -3.77
CA THR A 296 16.49 6.53 -5.05
C THR A 296 15.88 5.15 -5.24
N GLN A 297 15.75 4.71 -6.50
CA GLN A 297 15.39 3.32 -6.79
C GLN A 297 16.38 2.34 -6.15
N ASN A 298 17.69 2.65 -6.17
CA ASN A 298 18.71 1.77 -5.59
C ASN A 298 18.52 1.54 -4.09
N ASN A 299 18.01 2.53 -3.35
CA ASN A 299 17.67 2.35 -1.94
C ASN A 299 16.32 1.63 -1.77
N LEU A 300 15.27 2.05 -2.48
CA LEU A 300 13.91 1.51 -2.30
C LEU A 300 13.73 0.11 -2.90
N PHE A 301 14.52 -0.25 -3.91
CA PHE A 301 14.53 -1.54 -4.61
C PHE A 301 16.00 -2.00 -4.76
N PRO A 302 16.64 -2.37 -3.64
CA PRO A 302 18.06 -2.71 -3.64
C PRO A 302 18.35 -3.91 -4.53
N GLN A 303 19.52 -3.86 -5.17
CA GLN A 303 20.06 -4.96 -5.97
C GLN A 303 20.42 -6.16 -5.06
N PRO A 304 20.47 -7.39 -5.60
CA PRO A 304 20.72 -8.59 -4.80
C PRO A 304 22.02 -8.53 -3.98
N CYS A 305 23.07 -7.88 -4.48
CA CYS A 305 24.33 -7.73 -3.76
C CYS A 305 24.22 -6.91 -2.45
N PHE A 306 23.17 -6.10 -2.31
CA PHE A 306 22.88 -5.32 -1.09
C PHE A 306 21.72 -5.89 -0.27
N ASP A 307 20.90 -6.77 -0.86
CA ASP A 307 19.74 -7.41 -0.23
C ASP A 307 19.92 -8.94 -0.28
N PRO A 308 20.63 -9.54 0.71
CA PRO A 308 20.87 -10.97 0.73
C PRO A 308 19.57 -11.80 0.76
N GLY A 309 18.52 -11.29 1.39
CA GLY A 309 17.20 -11.91 1.36
C GLY A 309 16.64 -11.99 -0.06
N TYR A 310 16.81 -10.92 -0.85
CA TYR A 310 16.47 -10.91 -2.27
C TYR A 310 17.33 -11.89 -3.09
N GLU A 311 18.63 -11.93 -2.86
CA GLU A 311 19.54 -12.88 -3.52
C GLU A 311 19.12 -14.34 -3.27
N ILE A 312 18.82 -14.68 -2.01
CA ILE A 312 18.31 -16.00 -1.62
C ILE A 312 16.99 -16.32 -2.33
N LEU A 313 16.07 -15.36 -2.41
CA LEU A 313 14.81 -15.58 -3.13
C LEU A 313 15.04 -15.82 -4.62
N LEU A 314 15.99 -15.12 -5.25
CA LEU A 314 16.34 -15.33 -6.65
C LEU A 314 17.03 -16.68 -6.90
N SER A 315 17.82 -17.17 -5.94
CA SER A 315 18.55 -18.44 -6.08
C SER A 315 17.65 -19.68 -5.97
N ARG A 316 16.46 -19.54 -5.38
CA ARG A 316 15.49 -20.63 -5.15
C ARG A 316 14.59 -20.87 -6.36
N THR A 317 15.20 -21.17 -7.50
CA THR A 317 14.48 -21.46 -8.75
C THR A 317 13.55 -22.68 -8.63
N ASP A 318 13.87 -23.63 -7.76
CA ASP A 318 12.99 -24.75 -7.40
C ASP A 318 11.63 -24.32 -6.82
N LEU A 319 11.57 -23.15 -6.18
CA LEU A 319 10.35 -22.54 -5.68
C LEU A 319 9.78 -21.45 -6.61
N PHE A 320 10.66 -20.70 -7.29
CA PHE A 320 10.32 -19.43 -7.93
C PHE A 320 10.51 -19.36 -9.46
N ASP A 321 10.39 -20.49 -10.17
CA ASP A 321 10.53 -20.56 -11.64
C ASP A 321 9.19 -20.66 -12.40
N SER A 322 8.06 -20.69 -11.69
CA SER A 322 6.75 -20.72 -12.35
C SER A 322 6.25 -19.32 -12.71
N LYS A 323 5.47 -19.19 -13.79
CA LYS A 323 4.77 -17.93 -14.17
C LYS A 323 3.94 -17.31 -13.03
N PHE A 324 3.53 -18.12 -12.05
CA PHE A 324 2.78 -17.66 -10.89
C PHE A 324 3.68 -17.13 -9.76
N ALA A 325 4.86 -17.74 -9.57
CA ALA A 325 5.73 -17.54 -8.42
C ALA A 325 7.10 -16.96 -8.84
N MET A 326 7.13 -16.00 -9.76
CA MET A 326 8.38 -15.41 -10.20
C MET A 326 8.74 -14.22 -9.32
N ILE A 327 9.95 -14.23 -8.76
CA ILE A 327 10.52 -13.08 -8.06
C ILE A 327 10.89 -12.01 -9.10
N THR A 328 10.44 -10.77 -8.89
CA THR A 328 10.75 -9.68 -9.83
C THR A 328 12.25 -9.38 -9.80
N LYS A 329 12.88 -9.31 -10.97
CA LYS A 329 14.29 -8.93 -11.17
C LYS A 329 14.38 -7.42 -11.39
N TYR A 330 15.02 -6.67 -10.49
CA TYR A 330 15.15 -5.21 -10.61
C TYR A 330 16.51 -4.81 -11.17
N VAL A 331 16.53 -3.77 -12.01
CA VAL A 331 17.75 -3.19 -12.62
C VAL A 331 17.83 -1.69 -12.48
#